data_AF-A0A968VVD0-F1
#
_entry.id   AF-A0A968VVD0-F1
#
_cell.length_a   1.000
_cell.length_b   1.000
_cell.length_c   1.000
_cell.angle_alpha   90.00
_cell.angle_beta   90.00
_cell.angle_gamma   90.00
#
_symmetry.space_group_name_H-M   'P 1'
#
loop_
_entity.id
_entity.type
_entity.pdbx_description
1 polymer ?
#
loop_
_entity_poly.entity_id
_entity_poly.type
_entity_poly.pdbx_seq_one_letter_code
_entity_poly.pdbx_strand_id
1 'polypeptide(L)'
;MDAQAAPWLFKNDEPLPLGTWSNLRRGDNNTMLADSNFDANDDFAKSISSKVEQDIIRMSSIGIEVIETSTAPELMLPGQTLPTVTKCKLMEVSIVDMGGNDNALVLYNSGGDVINLSKGNMPDFFKLEHTNENANQNFKSMKLIALFLGLAETATETEVLDNIKKLKEDNVKLSANFDTLNNQVKLQKEANVTAMVNEAIKLGKFTADKKEQFTKMANLDFDTAKAIIDSMPGAKKPTSLINDGGAGKGAVLSWDEVAKGGITALEKWKAEDKEAYVLAYEEKYKVKYINPKE
;
A
#
# COMPACT_ATOMS: atom_id res chain seq x y z
N MET A 1 16.52 40.85 -4.51
CA MET A 1 17.52 41.94 -4.54
C MET A 1 17.26 42.73 -3.28
N ASP A 2 18.08 42.50 -2.25
CA ASP A 2 17.95 43.23 -0.99
C ASP A 2 18.43 44.67 -1.24
N ALA A 3 17.48 45.60 -1.30
CA ALA A 3 17.77 47.03 -1.36
C ALA A 3 18.24 47.48 0.03
N GLN A 4 19.52 47.27 0.33
CA GLN A 4 20.15 47.95 1.46
C GLN A 4 20.35 49.42 1.10
N ALA A 5 20.05 50.31 2.04
CA ALA A 5 20.40 51.72 1.92
C ALA A 5 21.91 51.83 1.67
N ALA A 6 22.30 52.25 0.48
CA ALA A 6 23.70 52.42 0.13
C ALA A 6 24.20 53.73 0.78
N PRO A 7 25.34 53.72 1.48
CA PRO A 7 25.94 54.97 1.94
C PRO A 7 26.30 55.84 0.73
N TRP A 8 26.20 57.16 0.89
CA TRP A 8 26.65 58.09 -0.14
C TRP A 8 28.16 57.95 -0.36
N LEU A 9 28.56 57.53 -1.56
CA LEU A 9 29.97 57.38 -1.93
C LEU A 9 30.45 58.61 -2.72
N PHE A 10 31.51 59.27 -2.24
CA PHE A 10 32.17 60.38 -2.95
C PHE A 10 33.64 60.04 -3.23
N LYS A 11 34.03 60.13 -4.52
CA LYS A 11 35.38 60.11 -5.15
C LYS A 11 36.47 59.10 -4.70
N ASN A 12 36.46 58.60 -3.47
CA ASN A 12 37.49 57.76 -2.84
C ASN A 12 36.91 56.57 -2.04
N ASP A 13 35.64 56.19 -2.26
CA ASP A 13 34.98 55.05 -1.60
C ASP A 13 34.93 55.06 -0.05
N GLU A 14 35.19 56.21 0.60
CA GLU A 14 35.00 56.36 2.05
C GLU A 14 33.70 57.11 2.38
N PRO A 15 32.78 56.51 3.15
CA PRO A 15 31.56 57.18 3.57
C PRO A 15 31.88 58.24 4.63
N LEU A 16 31.73 59.51 4.26
CA LEU A 16 31.85 60.63 5.21
C LEU A 16 30.46 61.03 5.74
N PRO A 17 30.33 61.31 7.05
CA PRO A 17 29.06 61.76 7.61
C PRO A 17 28.68 63.13 7.05
N LEU A 18 27.43 63.28 6.61
CA LEU A 18 26.88 64.55 6.09
C LEU A 18 26.74 65.64 7.17
N GLY A 19 26.78 65.24 8.45
CA GLY A 19 26.45 66.12 9.56
C GLY A 19 26.08 65.35 10.83
N THR A 20 25.34 66.02 11.72
CA THR A 20 24.87 65.46 13.00
C THR A 20 23.36 65.61 13.15
N TRP A 21 22.78 64.79 14.02
CA TRP A 21 21.38 64.90 14.43
C TRP A 21 21.28 65.47 15.83
N SER A 22 20.32 66.37 16.04
CA SER A 22 20.06 67.00 17.34
C SER A 22 18.57 67.02 17.67
N ASN A 23 18.22 67.36 18.91
CA ASN A 23 16.83 67.51 19.37
C ASN A 23 15.93 66.30 19.08
N LEU A 24 16.45 65.09 19.33
CA LEU A 24 15.67 63.85 19.20
C LEU A 24 14.47 63.89 20.15
N ARG A 25 13.27 63.80 19.60
CA ARG A 25 12.00 63.95 20.34
C ARG A 25 10.91 63.08 19.73
N ARG A 26 9.88 62.81 20.53
CA ARG A 26 8.64 62.20 20.03
C ARG A 26 7.77 63.28 19.41
N GLY A 27 7.29 63.04 18.20
CA GLY A 27 6.27 63.84 17.54
C GLY A 27 4.88 63.22 17.73
N ASP A 28 3.91 63.73 16.97
CA ASP A 28 2.55 63.21 16.94
C ASP A 28 2.49 61.84 16.24
N ASN A 29 1.39 61.10 16.44
CA ASN A 29 1.11 59.83 15.75
C ASN A 29 2.25 58.80 15.81
N ASN A 30 2.90 58.66 16.98
CA ASN A 30 4.02 57.73 17.19
C ASN A 30 5.25 57.99 16.29
N THR A 31 5.43 59.23 15.82
CA THR A 31 6.63 59.61 15.05
C THR A 31 7.79 60.00 15.97
N MET A 32 9.01 59.85 15.44
CA MET A 32 10.23 60.38 16.05
C MET A 32 10.76 61.51 15.15
N LEU A 33 11.10 62.65 15.75
CA LEU A 33 11.63 63.82 15.07
C LEU A 33 13.04 64.11 15.56
N ALA A 34 13.91 64.55 14.66
CA ALA A 34 15.24 65.06 14.95
C ALA A 34 15.58 66.16 13.94
N ASP A 35 16.44 67.09 14.34
CA ASP A 35 16.87 68.19 13.50
C ASP A 35 18.22 67.83 12.88
N SER A 36 18.31 67.89 11.55
CA SER A 36 19.54 67.61 10.80
C SER A 36 20.44 68.85 10.74
N ASN A 37 21.70 68.69 11.15
CA ASN A 37 22.72 69.72 11.08
C ASN A 37 23.80 69.30 10.07
N PHE A 38 23.71 69.79 8.84
CA PHE A 38 24.68 69.48 7.78
C PHE A 38 26.02 70.20 7.97
N ASP A 39 27.12 69.58 7.54
CA ASP A 39 28.43 70.24 7.52
C ASP A 39 28.47 71.34 6.43
N ALA A 40 28.43 72.59 6.88
CA ALA A 40 28.48 73.76 6.00
C ALA A 40 29.87 74.02 5.38
N ASN A 41 30.90 73.25 5.71
CA ASN A 41 32.22 73.33 5.08
C ASN A 41 32.42 72.26 3.99
N ASP A 42 31.56 71.24 3.93
CA ASP A 42 31.61 70.20 2.92
C ASP A 42 30.64 70.51 1.77
N ASP A 43 31.19 70.63 0.56
CA ASP A 43 30.41 70.91 -0.65
C ASP A 43 29.45 69.76 -1.00
N PHE A 44 29.78 68.51 -0.61
CA PHE A 44 28.89 67.39 -0.77
C PHE A 44 27.70 67.48 0.19
N ALA A 45 27.94 67.66 1.49
CA ALA A 45 26.88 67.90 2.49
C ALA A 45 25.97 69.09 2.13
N LYS A 46 26.52 70.20 1.64
CA LYS A 46 25.72 71.34 1.13
C LYS A 46 24.81 70.95 -0.02
N SER A 47 25.30 70.13 -0.96
CA SER A 47 24.50 69.70 -2.10
C SER A 47 23.30 68.86 -1.69
N ILE A 48 23.45 68.04 -0.63
CA ILE A 48 22.36 67.25 -0.05
C ILE A 48 21.43 68.13 0.78
N SER A 49 21.95 69.03 1.63
CA SER A 49 21.15 70.00 2.40
C SER A 49 20.21 70.80 1.50
N SER A 50 20.73 71.32 0.38
CA SER A 50 19.94 72.08 -0.58
C SER A 50 18.78 71.28 -1.18
N LYS A 51 18.98 69.98 -1.45
CA LYS A 51 17.92 69.09 -1.94
C LYS A 51 16.88 68.76 -0.88
N VAL A 52 17.29 68.63 0.39
CA VAL A 52 16.38 68.42 1.51
C VAL A 52 15.50 69.66 1.74
N GLU A 53 16.09 70.85 1.75
CA GLU A 53 15.37 72.13 1.89
C GLU A 53 14.38 72.39 0.75
N GLN A 54 14.68 71.90 -0.46
CA GLN A 54 13.80 71.99 -1.64
C GLN A 54 12.74 70.87 -1.70
N ASP A 55 12.63 70.02 -0.68
CA ASP A 55 11.73 68.86 -0.64
C ASP A 55 11.98 67.80 -1.73
N ILE A 56 13.17 67.84 -2.36
CA ILE A 56 13.59 66.85 -3.37
C ILE A 56 13.95 65.53 -2.69
N ILE A 57 14.65 65.59 -1.54
CA ILE A 57 14.94 64.44 -0.69
C ILE A 57 14.15 64.58 0.60
N ARG A 58 13.25 63.62 0.85
CA ARG A 58 12.38 63.56 2.04
C ARG A 58 12.61 62.35 2.93
N MET A 59 13.39 61.38 2.46
CA MET A 59 13.57 60.10 3.15
C MET A 59 14.79 60.10 4.06
N SER A 60 14.62 59.41 5.19
CA SER A 60 15.69 59.05 6.11
C SER A 60 15.58 57.56 6.44
N SER A 61 16.71 56.88 6.49
CA SER A 61 16.82 55.50 6.97
C SER A 61 17.44 55.48 8.36
N ILE A 62 17.00 54.55 9.20
CA ILE A 62 17.59 54.34 10.53
C ILE A 62 18.27 52.99 10.58
N GLY A 63 19.44 52.96 11.20
CA GLY A 63 20.10 51.73 11.60
C GLY A 63 19.82 51.46 13.08
N ILE A 64 19.37 50.25 13.41
CA ILE A 64 19.07 49.86 14.78
C ILE A 64 19.80 48.58 15.16
N GLU A 65 20.23 48.51 16.41
CA GLU A 65 20.69 47.29 17.06
C GLU A 65 19.52 46.68 17.84
N VAL A 66 19.16 45.44 17.54
CA VAL A 66 18.08 44.72 18.21
C VAL A 66 18.54 44.25 19.59
N ILE A 67 17.82 44.63 20.64
CA ILE A 67 18.15 44.28 22.04
C ILE A 67 17.20 43.19 22.55
N GLU A 68 15.92 43.29 22.24
CA GLU A 68 14.90 42.39 22.75
C GLU A 68 13.86 42.09 21.66
N THR A 69 13.39 40.84 21.64
CA THR A 69 12.34 40.39 20.74
C THR A 69 11.30 39.58 21.50
N SER A 70 10.09 39.51 20.95
CA SER A 70 8.97 38.77 21.52
C SER A 70 8.20 37.99 20.46
N THR A 71 7.69 36.82 20.85
CA THR A 71 6.79 35.98 20.05
C THR A 71 5.36 35.99 20.59
N ALA A 72 5.05 36.93 21.50
CA ALA A 72 3.72 37.06 22.06
C ALA A 72 2.69 37.39 20.94
N PRO A 73 1.57 36.65 20.83
CA PRO A 73 0.62 36.81 19.73
C PRO A 73 0.09 38.25 19.56
N GLU A 74 -0.05 39.00 20.65
CA GLU A 74 -0.51 40.38 20.66
C GLU A 74 0.50 41.39 20.07
N LEU A 75 1.77 41.00 19.97
CA LEU A 75 2.84 41.81 19.37
C LEU A 75 3.19 41.36 17.95
N MET A 76 2.58 40.27 17.46
CA MET A 76 2.84 39.73 16.13
C MET A 76 1.74 40.14 15.15
N LEU A 77 2.14 40.59 13.96
CA LEU A 77 1.18 40.91 12.90
C LEU A 77 0.65 39.60 12.25
N PRO A 78 -0.59 39.60 11.72
CA PRO A 78 -1.12 38.46 10.98
C PRO A 78 -0.19 38.05 9.83
N GLY A 79 0.22 36.77 9.80
CA GLY A 79 1.14 36.23 8.80
C GLY A 79 2.63 36.44 9.07
N GLN A 80 3.00 37.11 10.16
CA GLN A 80 4.39 37.26 10.59
C GLN A 80 4.93 35.93 11.12
N THR A 81 6.12 35.52 10.65
CA THR A 81 6.75 34.24 11.02
C THR A 81 7.94 34.39 11.96
N LEU A 82 8.47 35.61 12.12
CA LEU A 82 9.62 35.92 12.96
C LEU A 82 9.22 36.77 14.17
N PRO A 83 9.98 36.74 15.28
CA PRO A 83 9.69 37.54 16.47
C PRO A 83 9.64 39.04 16.20
N THR A 84 8.80 39.78 16.92
CA THR A 84 8.72 41.24 16.87
C THR A 84 9.79 41.86 17.75
N VAL A 85 10.51 42.87 17.24
CA VAL A 85 11.47 43.65 18.04
C VAL A 85 10.71 44.53 19.04
N THR A 86 10.94 44.33 20.35
CA THR A 86 10.32 45.11 21.43
C THR A 86 11.22 46.20 21.97
N LYS A 87 12.55 46.00 21.86
CA LYS A 87 13.56 46.96 22.29
C LYS A 87 14.70 46.99 21.30
N CYS A 88 15.11 48.19 20.90
CA CYS A 88 16.27 48.41 20.06
C CYS A 88 17.05 49.64 20.53
N LYS A 89 18.29 49.74 20.07
CA LYS A 89 19.13 50.93 20.21
C LYS A 89 19.32 51.55 18.84
N LEU A 90 19.03 52.84 18.73
CA LEU A 90 19.27 53.61 17.51
C LEU A 90 20.78 53.80 17.35
N MET A 91 21.32 53.33 16.23
CA MET A 91 22.75 53.38 15.93
C MET A 91 23.09 54.51 14.97
N GLU A 92 22.28 54.70 13.93
CA GLU A 92 22.47 55.75 12.93
C GLU A 92 21.15 56.24 12.35
N VAL A 93 21.20 57.45 11.80
CA VAL A 93 20.13 58.02 10.96
C VAL A 93 20.81 58.65 9.76
N SER A 94 20.41 58.21 8.56
CA SER A 94 21.03 58.62 7.30
C SER A 94 19.97 59.21 6.37
N ILE A 95 20.26 60.36 5.78
CA ILE A 95 19.45 60.92 4.69
C ILE A 95 19.71 60.09 3.43
N VAL A 96 18.66 59.58 2.81
CA VAL A 96 18.76 58.66 1.67
C VAL A 96 17.75 59.03 0.60
N ASP A 97 18.09 58.75 -0.65
CA ASP A 97 17.15 58.82 -1.77
C ASP A 97 16.11 57.70 -1.72
N MET A 98 16.50 56.52 -1.21
CA MET A 98 15.65 55.35 -1.02
C MET A 98 15.81 54.79 0.41
N GLY A 99 14.72 54.72 1.15
CA GLY A 99 14.72 54.14 2.51
C GLY A 99 15.00 52.65 2.49
N GLY A 100 15.74 52.14 3.48
CA GLY A 100 16.05 50.70 3.60
C GLY A 100 14.89 49.81 4.02
N ASN A 101 13.65 50.33 4.04
CA ASN A 101 12.44 49.56 4.33
C ASN A 101 11.34 49.87 3.32
N ASP A 102 11.21 48.99 2.34
CA ASP A 102 10.18 49.04 1.29
C ASP A 102 8.73 48.90 1.83
N ASN A 103 8.53 48.49 3.09
CA ASN A 103 7.20 48.37 3.71
C ASN A 103 6.48 49.72 3.97
N ALA A 104 7.04 50.85 3.54
CA ALA A 104 6.33 52.12 3.49
C ALA A 104 5.40 52.24 2.26
N LEU A 105 5.50 51.33 1.28
CA LEU A 105 4.65 51.34 0.10
C LEU A 105 3.33 50.58 0.38
N VAL A 106 2.25 51.33 0.58
CA VAL A 106 0.89 50.78 0.64
C VAL A 106 0.36 50.70 -0.79
N LEU A 107 0.21 49.48 -1.30
CA LEU A 107 -0.43 49.25 -2.59
C LEU A 107 -1.94 49.40 -2.43
N TYR A 108 -2.60 50.05 -3.38
CA TYR A 108 -4.06 50.14 -3.43
C TYR A 108 -4.55 49.54 -4.75
N ASN A 109 -5.71 48.89 -4.73
CA ASN A 109 -6.40 48.50 -5.96
C ASN A 109 -7.06 49.72 -6.62
N SER A 110 -7.60 49.55 -7.82
CA SER A 110 -8.34 50.61 -8.54
C SER A 110 -9.62 51.07 -7.83
N GLY A 111 -10.09 50.33 -6.83
CA GLY A 111 -11.23 50.67 -5.96
C GLY A 111 -10.85 51.41 -4.67
N GLY A 112 -9.55 51.61 -4.39
CA GLY A 112 -9.07 52.30 -3.20
C GLY A 112 -8.85 51.41 -1.96
N ASP A 113 -8.97 50.08 -2.08
CA ASP A 113 -8.64 49.16 -0.98
C ASP A 113 -7.15 48.86 -0.93
N VAL A 114 -6.61 48.72 0.29
CA VAL A 114 -5.22 48.32 0.51
C VAL A 114 -4.98 46.88 0.05
N ILE A 115 -4.01 46.70 -0.84
CA ILE A 115 -3.48 45.41 -1.30
C ILE A 115 -2.46 44.91 -0.28
N ASN A 116 -2.75 43.73 0.30
CA ASN A 116 -1.86 43.05 1.23
C ASN A 116 -1.17 41.88 0.52
N LEU A 117 0.17 41.92 0.40
CA LEU A 117 0.96 40.89 -0.27
C LEU A 117 1.34 39.70 0.65
N SER A 118 0.79 39.63 1.86
CA SER A 118 1.00 38.50 2.76
C SER A 118 0.48 37.16 2.19
N LYS A 119 1.11 36.07 2.63
CA LYS A 119 0.82 34.71 2.16
C LYS A 119 -0.62 34.31 2.54
N GLY A 120 -1.53 34.37 1.57
CA GLY A 120 -2.94 33.99 1.72
C GLY A 120 -3.95 35.03 1.26
N ASN A 121 -3.54 36.30 1.09
CA ASN A 121 -4.43 37.39 0.68
C ASN A 121 -3.92 38.18 -0.55
N MET A 122 -3.02 37.55 -1.31
CA MET A 122 -2.43 38.14 -2.51
C MET A 122 -3.50 38.34 -3.61
N PRO A 123 -3.67 39.56 -4.15
CA PRO A 123 -4.61 39.81 -5.24
C PRO A 123 -4.27 38.99 -6.48
N ASP A 124 -5.28 38.61 -7.26
CA ASP A 124 -5.14 37.77 -8.45
C ASP A 124 -4.11 38.29 -9.46
N PHE A 125 -3.93 39.61 -9.55
CA PHE A 125 -2.94 40.23 -10.45
C PHE A 125 -1.48 39.91 -10.07
N PHE A 126 -1.17 39.69 -8.78
CA PHE A 126 0.16 39.33 -8.29
C PHE A 126 0.36 37.82 -8.15
N LYS A 127 -0.70 37.02 -8.35
CA LYS A 127 -0.56 35.58 -8.48
C LYS A 127 0.14 35.32 -9.81
N LEU A 128 1.47 35.31 -9.78
CA LEU A 128 2.25 34.62 -10.79
C LEU A 128 1.60 33.24 -10.94
N GLU A 129 1.24 32.82 -12.15
CA GLU A 129 0.83 31.43 -12.44
C GLU A 129 1.91 30.39 -12.07
N HIS A 130 3.06 30.87 -11.57
CA HIS A 130 4.06 30.13 -10.85
C HIS A 130 3.90 30.29 -9.32
N THR A 131 2.70 30.08 -8.77
CA THR A 131 2.67 29.52 -7.41
C THR A 131 3.50 28.26 -7.46
N ASN A 132 4.44 28.09 -6.54
CA ASN A 132 5.18 26.84 -6.36
C ASN A 132 4.18 25.69 -6.19
N GLU A 133 3.75 25.12 -7.31
CA GLU A 133 2.94 23.91 -7.34
C GLU A 133 3.72 22.83 -6.59
N ASN A 134 5.05 22.84 -6.60
CA ASN A 134 5.85 21.85 -5.89
C ASN A 134 5.54 21.71 -4.38
N ALA A 135 5.23 22.79 -3.63
CA ALA A 135 4.94 22.65 -2.20
C ALA A 135 3.50 22.19 -1.91
N ASN A 136 2.52 22.67 -2.69
CA ASN A 136 1.11 22.28 -2.53
C ASN A 136 0.82 20.92 -3.19
N GLN A 137 1.53 20.58 -4.27
CA GLN A 137 1.57 19.25 -4.88
C GLN A 137 2.21 18.26 -3.91
N ASN A 138 3.31 18.60 -3.21
CA ASN A 138 3.90 17.71 -2.20
C ASN A 138 2.96 17.44 -1.02
N PHE A 139 2.20 18.44 -0.57
CA PHE A 139 1.21 18.24 0.50
C PHE A 139 -0.01 17.44 0.00
N LYS A 140 -0.53 17.73 -1.20
CA LYS A 140 -1.62 16.97 -1.82
C LYS A 140 -1.19 15.53 -2.15
N SER A 141 0.04 15.33 -2.62
CA SER A 141 0.58 14.01 -2.96
C SER A 141 0.79 13.17 -1.69
N MET A 142 1.35 13.75 -0.62
CA MET A 142 1.49 13.05 0.66
C MET A 142 0.13 12.69 1.27
N LYS A 143 -0.84 13.60 1.21
CA LYS A 143 -2.23 13.32 1.65
C LYS A 143 -2.86 12.18 0.86
N LEU A 144 -2.70 12.17 -0.48
CA LEU A 144 -3.22 11.11 -1.34
C LEU A 144 -2.53 9.77 -1.07
N ILE A 145 -1.21 9.78 -0.87
CA ILE A 145 -0.43 8.58 -0.53
C ILE A 145 -0.85 8.03 0.85
N ALA A 146 -1.01 8.89 1.86
CA ALA A 146 -1.49 8.49 3.17
C ALA A 146 -2.88 7.84 3.08
N LEU A 147 -3.80 8.43 2.33
CA LEU A 147 -5.13 7.86 2.13
C LEU A 147 -5.10 6.52 1.37
N PHE A 148 -4.26 6.39 0.35
CA PHE A 148 -4.08 5.14 -0.40
C PHE A 148 -3.50 4.02 0.48
N LEU A 149 -2.65 4.37 1.44
CA LEU A 149 -2.13 3.45 2.47
C LEU A 149 -3.13 3.18 3.61
N GLY A 150 -4.32 3.79 3.58
CA GLY A 150 -5.35 3.65 4.62
C GLY A 150 -5.04 4.41 5.92
N LEU A 151 -4.13 5.38 5.88
CA LEU A 151 -3.78 6.26 7.00
C LEU A 151 -4.65 7.52 7.02
N ALA A 152 -4.61 8.25 8.13
CA ALA A 152 -5.31 9.52 8.27
C ALA A 152 -4.77 10.59 7.31
N GLU A 153 -5.62 11.53 6.91
CA GLU A 153 -5.23 12.64 6.02
C GLU A 153 -4.17 13.58 6.62
N THR A 154 -4.00 13.53 7.95
CA THR A 154 -2.99 14.29 8.71
C THR A 154 -1.77 13.44 9.07
N ALA A 155 -1.63 12.24 8.50
CA ALA A 155 -0.50 11.36 8.77
C ALA A 155 0.82 12.04 8.38
N THR A 156 1.80 11.94 9.27
CA THR A 156 3.13 12.48 9.10
C THR A 156 3.95 11.65 8.11
N GLU A 157 4.99 12.25 7.53
CA GLU A 157 5.90 11.56 6.62
C GLU A 157 6.54 10.31 7.26
N THR A 158 6.85 10.38 8.55
CA THR A 158 7.40 9.26 9.32
C THR A 158 6.42 8.09 9.40
N GLU A 159 5.15 8.37 9.66
CA GLU A 159 4.10 7.33 9.74
C GLU A 159 3.87 6.65 8.38
N VAL A 160 3.90 7.43 7.29
CA VAL A 160 3.81 6.92 5.92
C VAL A 160 4.99 6.00 5.60
N LEU A 161 6.21 6.42 5.91
CA LEU A 161 7.42 5.64 5.68
C LEU A 161 7.45 4.34 6.49
N ASP A 162 7.01 4.37 7.75
CA ASP A 162 6.97 3.19 8.60
C ASP A 162 5.89 2.19 8.15
N ASN A 163 4.76 2.68 7.65
CA ASN A 163 3.74 1.81 7.04
C ASN A 163 4.27 1.13 5.77
N ILE A 164 4.95 1.87 4.89
CA ILE A 164 5.58 1.32 3.68
C ILE A 164 6.63 0.25 4.03
N LYS A 165 7.45 0.48 5.07
CA LYS A 165 8.41 -0.53 5.55
C LYS A 165 7.70 -1.81 6.01
N LYS A 166 6.63 -1.67 6.81
CA LYS A 166 5.80 -2.81 7.26
C LYS A 166 5.24 -3.59 6.07
N LEU A 167 4.63 -2.90 5.11
CA LEU A 167 4.08 -3.54 3.91
C LEU A 167 5.15 -4.29 3.11
N LYS A 168 6.36 -3.74 3.01
CA LYS A 168 7.48 -4.39 2.35
C LYS A 168 7.91 -5.66 3.09
N GLU A 169 8.04 -5.59 4.41
CA GLU A 169 8.40 -6.75 5.24
C GLU A 169 7.33 -7.85 5.19
N ASP A 170 6.05 -7.47 5.24
CA ASP A 170 4.94 -8.41 5.17
C ASP A 170 4.83 -9.06 3.80
N ASN A 171 5.10 -8.33 2.71
CA ASN A 171 5.15 -8.88 1.36
C ASN A 171 6.29 -9.91 1.21
N VAL A 172 7.48 -9.61 1.75
CA VAL A 172 8.60 -10.57 1.76
C VAL A 172 8.23 -11.84 2.54
N LYS A 173 7.62 -11.71 3.71
CA LYS A 173 7.15 -12.86 4.50
C LYS A 173 6.07 -13.65 3.77
N LEU A 174 5.11 -12.96 3.13
CA LEU A 174 4.03 -13.60 2.40
C LEU A 174 4.55 -14.39 1.19
N SER A 175 5.50 -13.84 0.44
CA SER A 175 6.15 -14.54 -0.67
C SER A 175 6.89 -15.78 -0.18
N ALA A 176 7.66 -15.69 0.91
CA ALA A 176 8.37 -16.83 1.48
C ALA A 176 7.41 -17.93 1.98
N ASN A 177 6.30 -17.53 2.60
CA ASN A 177 5.26 -18.47 3.03
C ASN A 177 4.56 -19.12 1.83
N PHE A 178 4.28 -18.36 0.78
CA PHE A 178 3.68 -18.88 -0.46
C PHE A 178 4.58 -19.94 -1.12
N ASP A 179 5.87 -19.68 -1.25
CA ASP A 179 6.82 -20.64 -1.83
C ASP A 179 6.93 -21.90 -0.96
N THR A 180 6.96 -21.74 0.36
CA THR A 180 7.00 -22.85 1.31
C THR A 180 5.75 -23.71 1.19
N LEU A 181 4.57 -23.10 1.19
CA LEU A 181 3.30 -23.80 1.12
C LEU A 181 3.12 -24.49 -0.23
N ASN A 182 3.52 -23.83 -1.33
CA ASN A 182 3.46 -24.41 -2.67
C ASN A 182 4.38 -25.63 -2.79
N ASN A 183 5.59 -25.57 -2.23
CA ASN A 183 6.50 -26.71 -2.17
C ASN A 183 5.94 -27.85 -1.31
N GLN A 184 5.34 -27.55 -0.15
CA GLN A 184 4.68 -28.55 0.69
C GLN A 184 3.53 -29.24 -0.05
N VAL A 185 2.67 -28.48 -0.73
CA VAL A 185 1.55 -29.03 -1.52
C VAL A 185 2.08 -29.93 -2.65
N LYS A 186 3.14 -29.53 -3.34
CA LYS A 186 3.76 -30.35 -4.39
C LYS A 186 4.31 -31.66 -3.82
N LEU A 187 5.09 -31.59 -2.75
CA LEU A 187 5.66 -32.77 -2.07
C LEU A 187 4.55 -33.70 -1.55
N GLN A 188 3.48 -33.15 -1.00
CA GLN A 188 2.36 -33.94 -0.49
C GLN A 188 1.60 -34.63 -1.63
N LYS A 189 1.41 -33.97 -2.78
CA LYS A 189 0.84 -34.62 -3.97
C LYS A 189 1.71 -35.77 -4.46
N GLU A 190 3.02 -35.55 -4.60
CA GLU A 190 3.97 -36.59 -5.01
C GLU A 190 3.99 -37.78 -4.04
N ALA A 191 3.94 -37.50 -2.73
CA ALA A 191 3.86 -38.51 -1.69
C ALA A 191 2.55 -39.31 -1.77
N ASN A 192 1.41 -38.65 -1.94
CA ASN A 192 0.10 -39.31 -2.06
C ASN A 192 0.02 -40.19 -3.32
N VAL A 193 0.50 -39.69 -4.47
CA VAL A 193 0.60 -40.46 -5.71
C VAL A 193 1.48 -41.70 -5.49
N THR A 194 2.65 -41.53 -4.88
CA THR A 194 3.58 -42.62 -4.61
C THR A 194 2.98 -43.66 -3.66
N ALA A 195 2.28 -43.23 -2.61
CA ALA A 195 1.61 -44.10 -1.66
C ALA A 195 0.51 -44.92 -2.35
N MET A 196 -0.37 -44.27 -3.11
CA MET A 196 -1.46 -44.92 -3.83
C MET A 196 -0.95 -45.98 -4.82
N VAL A 197 0.07 -45.63 -5.62
CA VAL A 197 0.63 -46.55 -6.62
C VAL A 197 1.33 -47.74 -5.94
N ASN A 198 2.10 -47.51 -4.88
CA ASN A 198 2.75 -48.60 -4.13
C ASN A 198 1.72 -49.52 -3.44
N GLU A 199 0.65 -48.97 -2.89
CA GLU A 199 -0.43 -49.74 -2.27
C GLU A 199 -1.16 -50.61 -3.31
N ALA A 200 -1.44 -50.06 -4.49
CA ALA A 200 -2.07 -50.80 -5.58
C ALA A 200 -1.21 -51.98 -6.09
N ILE A 201 0.12 -51.79 -6.16
CA ILE A 201 1.07 -52.88 -6.47
C ILE A 201 1.06 -53.93 -5.36
N LYS A 202 1.05 -53.52 -4.08
CA LYS A 202 1.00 -54.45 -2.93
C LYS A 202 -0.28 -55.28 -2.92
N LEU A 203 -1.41 -54.68 -3.29
CA LEU A 203 -2.71 -55.35 -3.44
C LEU A 203 -2.79 -56.20 -4.73
N GLY A 204 -1.76 -56.16 -5.58
CA GLY A 204 -1.69 -56.92 -6.82
C GLY A 204 -2.70 -56.47 -7.87
N LYS A 205 -3.18 -55.22 -7.81
CA LYS A 205 -4.12 -54.65 -8.78
C LYS A 205 -3.48 -54.47 -10.16
N PHE A 206 -2.17 -54.20 -10.18
CA PHE A 206 -1.33 -54.21 -11.36
C PHE A 206 0.12 -54.53 -10.98
N THR A 207 0.94 -54.87 -11.99
CA THR A 207 2.33 -55.29 -11.85
C THR A 207 3.30 -54.09 -11.92
N ALA A 208 4.52 -54.27 -11.38
CA ALA A 208 5.48 -53.18 -11.18
C ALA A 208 5.94 -52.49 -12.48
N ASP A 209 5.82 -53.14 -13.63
CA ASP A 209 6.06 -52.59 -14.97
C ASP A 209 5.12 -51.43 -15.32
N LYS A 210 3.90 -51.39 -14.75
CA LYS A 210 2.92 -50.32 -15.02
C LYS A 210 3.03 -49.13 -14.06
N LYS A 211 3.94 -49.21 -13.08
CA LYS A 211 4.12 -48.19 -12.04
C LYS A 211 4.29 -46.79 -12.63
N GLU A 212 5.14 -46.66 -13.63
CA GLU A 212 5.45 -45.35 -14.22
C GLU A 212 4.26 -44.74 -14.97
N GLN A 213 3.43 -45.55 -15.63
CA GLN A 213 2.22 -45.11 -16.31
C GLN A 213 1.17 -44.60 -15.31
N PHE A 214 0.93 -45.34 -14.21
CA PHE A 214 -0.03 -44.94 -13.19
C PHE A 214 0.44 -43.72 -12.39
N THR A 215 1.75 -43.56 -12.15
CA THR A 215 2.31 -42.34 -11.56
C THR A 215 2.08 -41.12 -12.45
N LYS A 216 2.32 -41.24 -13.77
CA LYS A 216 2.06 -40.15 -14.72
C LYS A 216 0.58 -39.76 -14.76
N MET A 217 -0.32 -40.74 -14.75
CA MET A 217 -1.76 -40.49 -14.75
C MET A 217 -2.24 -39.83 -13.45
N ALA A 218 -1.76 -40.29 -12.30
CA ALA A 218 -2.12 -39.72 -11.00
C ALA A 218 -1.55 -38.32 -10.75
N ASN A 219 -0.44 -37.95 -11.41
CA ASN A 219 0.07 -36.57 -11.43
C ASN A 219 -0.78 -35.62 -12.27
N LEU A 220 -1.50 -36.12 -13.27
CA LEU A 220 -2.42 -35.34 -14.10
C LEU A 220 -3.78 -35.17 -13.42
N ASP A 221 -4.34 -36.25 -12.90
CA ASP A 221 -5.60 -36.26 -12.16
C ASP A 221 -5.58 -37.39 -11.13
N PHE A 222 -5.41 -37.01 -9.86
CA PHE A 222 -5.32 -37.95 -8.76
C PHE A 222 -6.63 -38.69 -8.52
N ASP A 223 -7.77 -38.00 -8.60
CA ASP A 223 -9.08 -38.56 -8.26
C ASP A 223 -9.54 -39.58 -9.31
N THR A 224 -9.37 -39.23 -10.58
CA THR A 224 -9.66 -40.15 -11.69
C THR A 224 -8.72 -41.37 -11.67
N ALA A 225 -7.43 -41.16 -11.41
CA ALA A 225 -6.48 -42.26 -11.28
C ALA A 225 -6.82 -43.18 -10.11
N LYS A 226 -7.23 -42.61 -8.96
CA LYS A 226 -7.67 -43.37 -7.80
C LYS A 226 -8.90 -44.21 -8.09
N ALA A 227 -9.92 -43.64 -8.75
CA ALA A 227 -11.13 -44.37 -9.12
C ALA A 227 -10.84 -45.56 -10.05
N ILE A 228 -9.96 -45.35 -11.04
CA ILE A 228 -9.53 -46.42 -11.97
C ILE A 228 -8.78 -47.52 -11.21
N ILE A 229 -7.82 -47.15 -10.35
CA ILE A 229 -7.06 -48.11 -9.54
C ILE A 229 -7.99 -48.86 -8.59
N ASP A 230 -9.00 -48.21 -8.02
CA ASP A 230 -9.97 -48.85 -7.11
C ASP A 230 -10.91 -49.83 -7.81
N SER A 231 -11.18 -49.65 -9.10
CA SER A 231 -11.97 -50.58 -9.92
C SER A 231 -11.21 -51.85 -10.36
N MET A 232 -9.88 -51.90 -10.24
CA MET A 232 -9.09 -53.05 -10.67
C MET A 232 -9.20 -54.21 -9.68
N PRO A 233 -9.43 -55.45 -10.15
CA PRO A 233 -9.46 -56.61 -9.27
C PRO A 233 -8.07 -56.86 -8.68
N GLY A 234 -7.99 -56.96 -7.35
CA GLY A 234 -6.76 -57.35 -6.65
C GLY A 234 -6.40 -58.82 -6.90
N ALA A 235 -5.19 -59.21 -6.52
CA ALA A 235 -4.73 -60.58 -6.70
C ALA A 235 -5.62 -61.58 -5.91
N LYS A 236 -6.37 -62.43 -6.63
CA LYS A 236 -7.13 -63.54 -6.04
C LYS A 236 -6.17 -64.67 -5.63
N LYS A 237 -6.38 -65.25 -4.45
CA LYS A 237 -5.61 -66.43 -4.01
C LYS A 237 -5.98 -67.63 -4.89
N PRO A 238 -5.05 -68.54 -5.23
CA PRO A 238 -5.37 -69.74 -6.02
C PRO A 238 -6.52 -70.58 -5.43
N THR A 239 -6.66 -70.59 -4.11
CA THR A 239 -7.77 -71.27 -3.41
C THR A 239 -9.14 -70.65 -3.68
N SER A 240 -9.24 -69.34 -3.93
CA SER A 240 -10.49 -68.67 -4.30
C SER A 240 -10.91 -68.93 -5.75
N LEU A 241 -10.00 -69.32 -6.64
CA LEU A 241 -10.33 -69.66 -8.04
C LEU A 241 -10.91 -71.07 -8.18
N ILE A 242 -10.71 -71.95 -7.19
CA ILE A 242 -11.30 -73.30 -7.16
C ILE A 242 -12.78 -73.27 -6.76
N ASN A 243 -13.24 -72.20 -6.09
CA ASN A 243 -14.66 -71.99 -5.73
C ASN A 243 -15.43 -71.07 -6.69
N ASP A 244 -14.77 -70.43 -7.66
CA ASP A 244 -15.36 -69.39 -8.55
C ASP A 244 -15.62 -69.93 -9.97
N GLY A 245 -16.01 -71.21 -10.05
CA GLY A 245 -16.50 -71.86 -11.25
C GLY A 245 -17.99 -71.61 -11.45
N GLY A 246 -18.34 -70.41 -11.95
CA GLY A 246 -19.57 -70.16 -12.70
C GLY A 246 -20.89 -70.09 -11.92
N ALA A 247 -21.22 -68.91 -11.40
CA ALA A 247 -22.60 -68.53 -11.07
C ALA A 247 -23.02 -67.33 -11.91
N GLY A 248 -23.76 -67.59 -13.00
CA GLY A 248 -24.17 -66.54 -13.93
C GLY A 248 -25.23 -66.93 -14.97
N LYS A 249 -26.20 -67.78 -14.59
CA LYS A 249 -27.58 -67.96 -15.10
C LYS A 249 -27.99 -69.38 -14.74
N GLY A 250 -29.05 -69.53 -13.94
CA GLY A 250 -29.58 -70.82 -13.50
C GLY A 250 -29.87 -71.72 -14.69
N ALA A 251 -29.01 -72.71 -14.90
CA ALA A 251 -29.34 -73.86 -15.72
C ALA A 251 -30.37 -74.65 -14.92
N VAL A 252 -31.60 -74.72 -15.44
CA VAL A 252 -32.60 -75.66 -14.95
C VAL A 252 -31.98 -77.05 -15.14
N LEU A 253 -31.56 -77.67 -14.05
CA LEU A 253 -31.01 -79.03 -14.05
C LEU A 253 -32.11 -79.97 -14.56
N SER A 254 -31.87 -80.67 -15.66
CA SER A 254 -32.84 -81.66 -16.14
C SER A 254 -32.71 -82.96 -15.32
N TRP A 255 -33.84 -83.64 -15.11
CA TRP A 255 -33.88 -84.89 -14.33
C TRP A 255 -32.86 -85.94 -14.84
N ASP A 256 -32.73 -86.07 -16.15
CA ASP A 256 -31.84 -87.06 -16.78
C ASP A 256 -30.35 -86.77 -16.54
N GLU A 257 -29.96 -85.52 -16.32
CA GLU A 257 -28.58 -85.16 -16.05
C GLU A 257 -28.18 -85.49 -14.62
N VAL A 258 -29.06 -85.25 -13.66
CA VAL A 258 -28.80 -85.58 -12.25
C VAL A 258 -28.91 -87.09 -12.02
N ALA A 259 -29.82 -87.78 -12.72
CA ALA A 259 -29.98 -89.23 -12.63
C ALA A 259 -28.75 -90.03 -13.12
N LYS A 260 -27.92 -89.47 -14.01
CA LYS A 260 -26.64 -90.08 -14.42
C LYS A 260 -25.66 -90.22 -13.25
N GLY A 261 -25.77 -89.36 -12.23
CA GLY A 261 -25.01 -89.45 -10.99
C GLY A 261 -25.52 -90.52 -10.00
N GLY A 262 -26.58 -91.26 -10.38
CA GLY A 262 -27.20 -92.28 -9.56
C GLY A 262 -28.11 -91.73 -8.45
N ILE A 263 -28.59 -92.63 -7.60
CA ILE A 263 -29.57 -92.32 -6.54
C ILE A 263 -29.02 -91.29 -5.54
N THR A 264 -27.72 -91.36 -5.23
CA THR A 264 -27.06 -90.46 -4.26
C THR A 264 -27.02 -89.00 -4.72
N ALA A 265 -26.92 -88.77 -6.03
CA ALA A 265 -26.96 -87.42 -6.61
C ALA A 265 -28.38 -86.84 -6.57
N LEU A 266 -29.39 -87.67 -6.85
CA LEU A 266 -30.80 -87.30 -6.72
C LEU A 266 -31.20 -87.02 -5.26
N GLU A 267 -30.67 -87.76 -4.28
CA GLU A 267 -30.91 -87.51 -2.86
C GLU A 267 -30.29 -86.20 -2.37
N LYS A 268 -29.06 -85.87 -2.81
CA LYS A 268 -28.44 -84.57 -2.52
C LYS A 268 -29.21 -83.42 -3.15
N TRP A 269 -29.60 -83.56 -4.42
CA TRP A 269 -30.39 -82.53 -5.10
C TRP A 269 -31.74 -82.29 -4.41
N LYS A 270 -32.41 -83.36 -3.97
CA LYS A 270 -33.64 -83.27 -3.17
C LYS A 270 -33.42 -82.53 -1.83
N ALA A 271 -32.25 -82.65 -1.21
CA ALA A 271 -31.93 -81.98 0.06
C ALA A 271 -31.54 -80.51 -0.12
N GLU A 272 -30.88 -80.17 -1.22
CA GLU A 272 -30.42 -78.80 -1.53
C GLU A 272 -31.52 -77.93 -2.15
N ASP A 273 -32.35 -78.50 -3.03
CA ASP A 273 -33.44 -77.77 -3.70
C ASP A 273 -34.65 -78.69 -4.00
N LYS A 274 -35.56 -78.77 -3.02
CA LYS A 274 -36.75 -79.63 -3.08
C LYS A 274 -37.73 -79.18 -4.17
N GLU A 275 -37.85 -77.88 -4.45
CA GLU A 275 -38.82 -77.37 -5.41
C GLU A 275 -38.39 -77.67 -6.86
N ALA A 276 -37.11 -77.45 -7.19
CA ALA A 276 -36.57 -77.80 -8.50
C ALA A 276 -36.61 -79.31 -8.76
N TYR A 277 -36.32 -80.13 -7.74
CA TYR A 277 -36.41 -81.58 -7.83
C TYR A 277 -37.83 -82.08 -8.12
N VAL A 278 -38.85 -81.52 -7.45
CA VAL A 278 -40.26 -81.91 -7.65
C VAL A 278 -40.71 -81.54 -9.06
N LEU A 279 -40.43 -80.30 -9.51
CA LEU A 279 -40.75 -79.86 -10.87
C LEU A 279 -40.14 -80.77 -11.94
N ALA A 280 -38.86 -81.10 -11.81
CA ALA A 280 -38.18 -81.98 -12.75
C ALA A 280 -38.72 -83.43 -12.72
N TYR A 281 -39.10 -83.94 -11.55
CA TYR A 281 -39.73 -85.26 -11.41
C TYR A 281 -41.10 -85.32 -12.10
N GLU A 282 -41.97 -84.34 -11.80
CA GLU A 282 -43.32 -84.28 -12.36
C GLU A 282 -43.28 -84.04 -13.87
N GLU A 283 -42.31 -83.26 -14.36
CA GLU A 283 -42.12 -83.07 -15.80
C GLU A 283 -41.70 -84.36 -16.52
N LYS A 284 -40.79 -85.14 -15.91
CA LYS A 284 -40.26 -86.38 -16.50
C LYS A 284 -41.26 -87.53 -16.46
N TYR A 285 -41.85 -87.77 -15.29
CA TYR A 285 -42.73 -88.93 -15.08
C TYR A 285 -44.22 -88.61 -15.26
N LYS A 286 -44.58 -87.34 -15.45
CA LYS A 286 -45.97 -86.86 -15.62
C LYS A 286 -46.93 -87.31 -14.51
N VAL A 287 -46.38 -87.62 -13.33
CA VAL A 287 -47.10 -88.00 -12.11
C VAL A 287 -46.69 -87.06 -11.00
N LYS A 288 -47.63 -86.73 -10.11
CA LYS A 288 -47.32 -85.88 -8.96
C LYS A 288 -46.31 -86.57 -8.06
N TYR A 289 -45.31 -85.82 -7.59
CA TYR A 289 -44.32 -86.37 -6.67
C TYR A 289 -44.98 -86.62 -5.31
N ILE A 290 -45.01 -87.88 -4.87
CA ILE A 290 -45.44 -88.27 -3.52
C ILE A 290 -44.21 -88.76 -2.78
N ASN A 291 -43.85 -88.07 -1.70
CA ASN A 291 -42.71 -88.45 -0.87
C ASN A 291 -43.04 -89.75 -0.11
N PRO A 292 -42.34 -90.87 -0.31
CA PRO A 292 -42.71 -92.15 0.32
C PRO A 292 -42.47 -92.22 1.85
N LYS A 293 -42.06 -91.11 2.48
CA LYS A 293 -41.75 -90.99 3.91
C LYS A 293 -42.66 -90.00 4.66
N GLU A 294 -43.75 -89.54 4.04
CA GLU A 294 -44.83 -88.77 4.66
C GLU A 294 -46.18 -89.48 4.50
#